data_AF-A0A2E5AHY5-F1
#
_entry.id   AF-A0A2E5AHY5-F1
#
_cell.length_a   1.000
_cell.length_b   1.000
_cell.length_c   1.000
_cell.angle_alpha   90.00
_cell.angle_beta   90.00
_cell.angle_gamma   90.00
#
_symmetry.space_group_name_H-M   'P 1'
#
loop_
_entity.id
_entity.type
_entity.pdbx_description
1 polymer ?
#
loop_
_entity_poly.entity_id
_entity_poly.type
_entity_poly.pdbx_seq_one_letter_code
_entity_poly.pdbx_strand_id
1 'polypeptide(L)'
;MSEFVVTRTSCWDLTKAPCEGATAKAMDFIDRRTFKTFEEHDAKLGASAGAWTSKGVDHRVTETGIERRFPLSKSVWVIEVNSLEDLLKLAREEGELVVSASDYGLPEGIPSVEIYDSYRE
;
A
#
# COMPACT_ATOMS: atom_id res chain seq x y z
N MET A 1 -16.98 -10.81 3.62
CA MET A 1 -16.69 -9.83 2.55
C MET A 1 -15.52 -9.01 3.04
N SER A 2 -14.39 -9.14 2.37
CA SER A 2 -13.15 -8.44 2.71
C SER A 2 -12.67 -7.71 1.48
N GLU A 3 -12.34 -6.43 1.63
CA GLU A 3 -11.72 -5.64 0.58
C GLU A 3 -10.24 -5.98 0.49
N PHE A 4 -9.77 -6.28 -0.71
CA PHE A 4 -8.35 -6.44 -1.00
C PHE A 4 -7.89 -5.30 -1.90
N VAL A 5 -6.75 -4.70 -1.58
CA VAL A 5 -6.06 -3.84 -2.54
C VAL A 5 -5.50 -4.71 -3.66
N VAL A 6 -5.82 -4.37 -4.90
CA VAL A 6 -5.34 -5.10 -6.08
C VAL A 6 -4.34 -4.26 -6.87
N THR A 7 -3.26 -4.90 -7.29
CA THR A 7 -2.27 -4.34 -8.20
C THR A 7 -1.94 -5.35 -9.30
N ARG A 8 -1.27 -4.89 -10.35
CA ARG A 8 -0.75 -5.73 -11.42
C ARG A 8 0.68 -5.33 -11.71
N THR A 9 1.59 -6.30 -11.81
CA THR A 9 3.02 -6.01 -11.91
C THR A 9 3.38 -5.23 -13.18
N SER A 10 2.73 -5.56 -14.31
CA SER A 10 2.88 -4.85 -15.59
C SER A 10 2.20 -3.48 -15.63
N CYS A 11 1.32 -3.15 -14.70
CA CYS A 11 0.54 -1.91 -14.73
C CYS A 11 1.23 -0.79 -13.93
N TRP A 12 1.91 0.10 -14.66
CA TRP A 12 2.53 1.31 -14.12
C TRP A 12 1.58 2.52 -14.13
N ASP A 13 0.51 2.45 -14.92
CA ASP A 13 -0.50 3.50 -15.03
C ASP A 13 -1.55 3.34 -13.91
N LEU A 14 -1.35 4.07 -12.82
CA LEU A 14 -2.24 4.03 -11.65
C LEU A 14 -3.67 4.51 -11.95
N THR A 15 -3.91 5.14 -13.11
CA THR A 15 -5.25 5.57 -13.51
C THR A 15 -6.09 4.45 -14.13
N LYS A 16 -5.45 3.32 -14.46
CA LYS A 16 -6.12 2.15 -15.05
C LYS A 16 -6.32 1.06 -14.01
N ALA A 17 -7.54 0.52 -14.00
CA ALA A 17 -7.87 -0.63 -13.18
C ALA A 17 -6.98 -1.83 -13.58
N PRO A 18 -6.44 -2.57 -12.59
CA PRO A 18 -5.56 -3.71 -12.87
C PRO A 18 -6.33 -4.95 -13.34
N CYS A 19 -7.63 -5.07 -13.07
CA CYS A 19 -8.48 -6.16 -13.53
C CYS A 19 -9.95 -5.72 -13.58
N GLU A 20 -10.79 -6.56 -14.18
CA GLU A 20 -12.23 -6.34 -14.19
C GLU A 20 -12.81 -6.39 -12.76
N GLY A 21 -13.77 -5.52 -12.47
CA GLY A 21 -14.39 -5.43 -11.14
C GLY A 21 -13.60 -4.65 -10.09
N ALA A 22 -12.38 -4.20 -10.41
CA ALA A 22 -11.63 -3.32 -9.52
C ALA A 22 -12.23 -1.90 -9.48
N THR A 23 -12.33 -1.33 -8.28
CA THR A 23 -12.86 0.03 -8.07
C THR A 23 -11.84 0.92 -7.37
N ALA A 24 -11.81 2.20 -7.73
CA ALA A 24 -10.88 3.15 -7.14
C ALA A 24 -11.38 3.62 -5.76
N LYS A 25 -10.49 3.64 -4.77
CA LYS A 25 -10.78 4.09 -3.41
C LYS A 25 -9.63 4.93 -2.87
N ALA A 26 -9.97 6.04 -2.20
CA ALA A 26 -9.00 6.82 -1.45
C ALA A 26 -8.77 6.17 -0.08
N MET A 27 -7.50 5.99 0.28
CA MET A 27 -7.11 5.37 1.55
C MET A 27 -5.92 6.08 2.17
N ASP A 28 -5.79 5.93 3.48
CA ASP A 28 -4.65 6.41 4.25
C ASP A 28 -3.35 5.76 3.77
N PHE A 29 -2.27 6.55 3.72
CA PHE A 29 -0.92 6.06 3.53
C PHE A 29 -0.12 6.16 4.82
N ILE A 30 0.54 5.07 5.21
CA ILE A 30 1.37 5.00 6.41
C ILE A 30 2.84 5.04 6.03
N ASP A 31 3.49 6.20 6.21
CA ASP A 31 4.92 6.39 5.92
C ASP A 31 5.75 5.92 7.11
N ARG A 32 6.45 4.80 6.93
CA ARG A 32 7.31 4.17 7.94
C ARG A 32 8.77 4.32 7.52
N ARG A 33 9.61 4.81 8.43
CA ARG A 33 11.06 4.95 8.25
C ARG A 33 11.81 4.28 9.39
N THR A 34 13.05 3.89 9.11
CA THR A 34 13.91 3.16 10.07
C THR A 34 14.69 4.04 11.03
N PHE A 35 14.60 5.38 10.89
CA PHE A 35 15.18 6.33 11.84
C PHE A 35 14.60 6.13 13.23
N LYS A 36 15.42 6.27 14.28
CA LYS A 36 14.98 6.00 15.66
C LYS A 36 14.26 7.18 16.30
N THR A 37 14.48 8.39 15.80
CA THR A 37 13.76 9.60 16.23
C THR A 37 13.48 10.53 15.05
N PHE A 38 12.61 11.52 15.27
CA PHE A 38 12.30 12.54 14.27
C PHE A 38 13.53 13.42 13.98
N GLU A 39 14.32 13.75 15.01
CA GLU A 39 15.53 14.55 14.89
C GLU A 39 16.59 13.84 14.06
N GLU A 40 16.71 12.51 14.17
CA GLU A 40 17.65 11.75 13.34
C GLU A 40 17.27 11.81 11.85
N HIS A 41 15.98 11.69 11.54
CA HIS A 41 15.47 11.89 10.19
C HIS A 41 15.79 13.33 9.72
N ASP A 42 15.50 14.33 10.53
CA ASP A 42 15.61 15.74 10.14
C ASP A 42 17.06 16.19 9.98
N ALA A 43 17.98 15.66 10.79
CA ALA A 43 19.41 15.91 10.64
C ALA A 43 19.95 15.35 9.31
N LYS A 44 19.46 14.19 8.86
CA LYS A 44 19.94 13.53 7.64
C LYS A 44 19.21 13.99 6.38
N LEU A 45 17.90 14.21 6.47
CA LEU A 45 17.01 14.43 5.33
C LEU A 45 16.20 15.73 5.42
N GLY A 46 16.24 16.46 6.53
CA GLY A 46 15.40 17.65 6.74
C GLY A 46 15.64 18.74 5.70
N ALA A 47 16.87 18.87 5.19
CA ALA A 47 17.19 19.83 4.14
C ALA A 47 16.49 19.55 2.79
N SER A 48 16.24 18.29 2.46
CA SER A 48 15.63 17.88 1.18
C SER A 48 14.15 17.48 1.31
N ALA A 49 13.78 16.84 2.41
CA ALA A 49 12.43 16.32 2.65
C ALA A 49 11.54 17.26 3.50
N GLY A 50 12.16 18.20 4.22
CA GLY A 50 11.55 18.96 5.31
C GLY A 50 11.57 18.19 6.63
N ALA A 51 11.24 18.90 7.72
CA ALA A 51 11.11 18.28 9.05
C ALA A 51 10.04 17.18 9.05
N TRP A 52 10.25 16.10 9.79
CA TRP A 52 9.38 14.92 9.79
C TRP A 52 7.93 15.27 10.13
N THR A 53 7.76 16.12 11.14
CA THR A 53 6.47 16.57 11.66
C THR A 53 5.79 17.63 10.79
N SER A 54 6.46 18.13 9.73
CA SER A 54 5.89 19.16 8.84
C SER A 54 4.85 18.61 7.85
N LYS A 55 4.78 17.29 7.67
CA LYS A 55 3.88 16.62 6.73
C LYS A 55 3.23 15.40 7.39
N GLY A 56 1.99 15.12 7.03
CA GLY A 56 1.21 14.02 7.61
C GLY A 56 0.68 14.33 9.02
N VAL A 57 0.11 13.33 9.67
CA VAL A 57 -0.49 13.37 11.01
C VAL A 57 -0.07 12.13 11.81
N ASP A 58 -0.43 12.08 13.10
CA ASP A 58 -0.18 10.95 14.01
C ASP A 58 1.28 10.47 14.03
N HIS A 59 2.21 11.42 14.06
CA HIS A 59 3.63 11.12 14.13
C HIS A 59 3.96 10.37 15.42
N ARG A 60 4.64 9.24 15.29
CA ARG A 60 5.06 8.45 16.45
C ARG A 60 6.41 7.78 16.22
N VAL A 61 7.14 7.59 17.31
CA VAL A 61 8.28 6.68 17.37
C VAL A 61 7.75 5.30 17.70
N THR A 62 8.19 4.30 16.96
CA THR A 62 7.91 2.88 17.16
C THR A 62 9.20 2.15 17.56
N GLU A 63 9.10 0.88 17.94
CA GLU A 63 10.28 0.06 18.24
C GLU A 63 11.26 -0.03 17.05
N THR A 64 10.71 -0.07 15.83
CA THR A 64 11.47 -0.27 14.60
C THR A 64 11.92 1.04 13.95
N GLY A 65 11.23 2.16 14.20
CA GLY A 65 11.65 3.47 13.74
C GLY A 65 10.62 4.57 13.96
N ILE A 66 10.26 5.32 12.93
CA ILE A 66 9.27 6.40 12.99
C ILE A 66 8.16 6.19 11.98
N GLU A 67 6.96 6.61 12.34
CA GLU A 67 5.76 6.48 11.51
C GLU A 67 4.97 7.80 11.49
N ARG A 68 4.30 8.06 10.37
CA ARG A 68 3.25 9.08 10.23
C ARG A 68 2.19 8.62 9.25
N ARG A 69 1.02 9.22 9.34
CA ARG A 69 -0.14 8.92 8.49
C ARG A 69 -0.46 10.06 7.55
N PHE A 70 -0.87 9.74 6.34
CA PHE A 70 -1.41 10.68 5.36
C PHE A 70 -2.86 10.27 5.06
N PRO A 71 -3.87 10.95 5.62
CA PRO A 71 -5.25 10.56 5.46
C PRO A 71 -5.72 10.67 4.00
N LEU A 72 -6.38 9.63 3.49
CA LEU A 72 -6.99 9.59 2.15
C LEU A 72 -6.05 10.03 1.00
N SER A 73 -4.74 9.87 1.15
CA SER A 73 -3.76 10.41 0.20
C SER A 73 -3.36 9.43 -0.90
N LYS A 74 -3.70 8.14 -0.77
CA LYS A 74 -3.39 7.11 -1.77
C LYS A 74 -4.67 6.70 -2.48
N SER A 75 -4.70 6.86 -3.80
CA SER A 75 -5.71 6.22 -4.64
C SER A 75 -5.26 4.78 -4.90
N VAL A 76 -6.07 3.83 -4.47
CA VAL A 76 -5.82 2.39 -4.67
C VAL A 76 -6.95 1.78 -5.48
N TRP A 77 -6.67 0.64 -6.11
CA TRP A 77 -7.69 -0.21 -6.68
C TRP A 77 -8.04 -1.30 -5.68
N VAL A 78 -9.33 -1.55 -5.47
CA VAL A 78 -9.82 -2.59 -4.58
C VAL A 78 -10.78 -3.53 -5.28
N ILE A 79 -10.79 -4.78 -4.83
CA ILE A 79 -11.76 -5.80 -5.21
C ILE A 79 -12.42 -6.37 -3.95
N GLU A 80 -13.67 -6.79 -4.10
CA GLU A 80 -14.39 -7.50 -3.05
C GLU A 80 -14.12 -9.00 -3.17
N VAL A 81 -13.63 -9.59 -2.08
CA VAL A 81 -13.37 -11.02 -1.99
C VAL A 81 -14.22 -11.58 -0.86
N ASN A 82 -15.12 -12.51 -1.20
CA ASN A 82 -16.05 -13.11 -0.25
C ASN A 82 -15.60 -14.50 0.19
N SER A 83 -14.81 -15.18 -0.62
CA SER A 83 -14.31 -16.51 -0.30
C SER A 83 -12.98 -16.82 -0.97
N LEU A 84 -12.41 -17.97 -0.62
CA LEU A 84 -11.21 -18.49 -1.30
C LEU A 84 -11.50 -18.80 -2.77
N GLU A 85 -12.73 -19.22 -3.09
CA GLU A 85 -13.16 -19.51 -4.47
C GLU A 85 -13.12 -18.25 -5.36
N ASP A 86 -13.38 -17.07 -4.81
CA ASP A 86 -13.24 -15.79 -5.55
C ASP A 86 -11.78 -15.54 -5.95
N LEU A 87 -10.83 -15.77 -5.03
CA LEU A 87 -9.39 -15.67 -5.32
C LEU A 87 -8.95 -16.72 -6.34
N LEU A 88 -9.43 -17.95 -6.22
CA LEU A 88 -9.12 -19.03 -7.18
C LEU A 88 -9.74 -18.74 -8.56
N LYS A 89 -10.90 -18.08 -8.60
CA LYS A 89 -11.50 -17.61 -9.86
C LYS A 89 -10.61 -16.54 -10.49
N LEU A 90 -10.23 -15.52 -9.73
CA LEU A 90 -9.34 -14.46 -10.20
C LEU A 90 -8.01 -15.04 -10.73
N ALA A 91 -7.42 -16.01 -10.03
CA ALA A 91 -6.18 -16.66 -10.48
C ALA A 91 -6.35 -17.42 -11.80
N ARG A 92 -7.51 -18.03 -12.03
CA ARG A 92 -7.80 -18.69 -13.32
C ARG A 92 -7.98 -17.69 -14.46
N GLU A 93 -8.50 -16.51 -14.18
CA GLU A 93 -8.78 -15.47 -15.17
C GLU A 93 -7.53 -14.64 -15.51
N GLU A 94 -6.75 -14.28 -14.49
CA GLU A 94 -5.65 -13.31 -14.59
C GLU A 94 -4.25 -13.95 -14.52
N GLY A 95 -4.15 -15.20 -14.04
CA GLY A 95 -2.89 -15.91 -13.88
C GLY A 95 -2.37 -15.94 -12.44
N GLU A 96 -1.06 -15.84 -12.28
CA GLU A 96 -0.42 -15.95 -10.97
C GLU A 96 -0.80 -14.78 -10.06
N LEU A 97 -1.15 -15.10 -8.81
CA LEU A 97 -1.51 -14.12 -7.78
C LEU A 97 -0.56 -14.24 -6.59
N VAL A 98 -0.07 -13.11 -6.09
CA VAL A 98 0.60 -13.01 -4.80
C VAL A 98 -0.36 -12.39 -3.80
N VAL A 99 -0.78 -13.16 -2.80
CA VAL A 99 -1.67 -12.69 -1.73
C VAL A 99 -0.84 -12.33 -0.50
N SER A 100 -1.00 -11.11 0.00
CA SER A 100 -0.31 -10.61 1.18
C SER A 100 -1.31 -10.14 2.23
N ALA A 101 -1.06 -10.48 3.50
CA ALA A 101 -1.89 -10.00 4.62
C ALA A 101 -1.70 -8.50 4.91
N SER A 102 -0.65 -7.89 4.36
CA SER A 102 -0.32 -6.47 4.50
C SER A 102 0.58 -6.02 3.35
N ASP A 103 0.51 -4.75 3.00
CA ASP A 103 1.39 -4.12 2.00
C ASP A 103 2.01 -2.82 2.56
N TYR A 104 3.19 -2.48 2.06
CA TYR A 104 3.91 -1.28 2.46
C TYR A 104 3.08 -0.03 2.18
N GLY A 105 2.99 0.81 3.21
CA GLY A 105 2.23 2.05 3.13
C GLY A 105 0.73 1.88 3.30
N LEU A 106 0.20 0.66 3.39
CA LEU A 106 -1.21 0.48 3.75
C LEU A 106 -1.40 0.51 5.28
N PRO A 107 -2.63 0.86 5.73
CA PRO A 107 -3.04 0.61 7.10
C PRO A 107 -2.93 -0.88 7.46
N GLU A 108 -2.72 -1.16 8.74
CA GLU A 108 -2.65 -2.52 9.24
C GLU A 108 -3.99 -3.25 9.02
N GLY A 109 -3.92 -4.55 8.68
CA GLY A 109 -5.10 -5.39 8.44
C GLY A 109 -5.76 -5.23 7.08
N ILE A 110 -5.21 -4.40 6.18
CA ILE A 110 -5.65 -4.31 4.79
C ILE A 110 -4.84 -5.30 3.94
N PRO A 111 -5.45 -6.40 3.49
CA PRO A 111 -4.76 -7.36 2.65
C PRO A 111 -4.63 -6.85 1.22
N SER A 112 -3.70 -7.42 0.47
CA SER A 112 -3.49 -7.12 -0.94
C SER A 112 -3.35 -8.38 -1.78
N VAL A 113 -3.69 -8.24 -3.07
CA VAL A 113 -3.45 -9.21 -4.13
C VAL A 113 -2.68 -8.50 -5.24
N GLU A 114 -1.53 -9.04 -5.62
CA GLU A 114 -0.83 -8.63 -6.83
C GLU A 114 -1.05 -9.67 -7.93
N ILE A 115 -1.55 -9.23 -9.09
CA ILE A 115 -1.56 -10.01 -10.33
C ILE A 115 -0.15 -9.97 -10.89
N TYR A 116 0.55 -11.09 -10.82
CA TYR A 116 1.96 -11.19 -11.16
C TYR A 116 2.14 -11.66 -12.60
N ASP A 117 2.11 -10.71 -13.53
CA ASP A 117 2.14 -10.96 -14.97
C ASP A 117 3.41 -10.48 -15.68
N SER A 118 4.33 -9.85 -14.95
CA SER A 118 5.66 -9.53 -15.44
C SER A 118 6.68 -9.63 -14.32
N TYR A 119 7.94 -9.85 -14.68
CA TYR A 119 9.03 -9.73 -13.72
C TYR A 119 9.19 -8.28 -13.26
N ARG A 120 9.48 -8.07 -11.97
CA ARG A 120 9.88 -6.79 -11.40
C ARG A 120 11.22 -7.01 -10.70
N GLU A 121 12.25 -6.32 -11.20
CA GLU A 121 13.60 -6.26 -10.60
C GLU A 121 13.61 -5.48 -9.28
#